data_AF-A0AAU9PIZ3-F1
#
_entry.id   AF-A0AAU9PIZ3-F1
#
_cell.length_a   1.000
_cell.length_b   1.000
_cell.length_c   1.000
_cell.angle_alpha   90.00
_cell.angle_beta   90.00
_cell.angle_gamma   90.00
#
_symmetry.space_group_name_H-M   'P 1'
#
loop_
_entity.id
_entity.type
_entity.pdbx_description
1 polymer ?
#
loop_
_entity_poly.entity_id
_entity_poly.type
_entity_poly.pdbx_seq_one_letter_code
_entity_poly.pdbx_strand_id
1 'polypeptide(L)'
;MMGVAGVLGVALLFDIHGAIVENTLFEDGDGANTFCAFNPTQAEETYSMVTANRFWSQIFGVAFSNKRWLHFFILFVPVTVLWMSALGVVGLALNLRAYDFVSQEIRATEDPEFETFYIGFFEERIER
;
A
#
# COMPACT_ATOMS: atom_id res chain seq x y z
N MET A 1 -7.50 -9.98 4.06
CA MET A 1 -6.59 -9.57 2.96
C MET A 1 -6.27 -8.08 2.94
N MET A 2 -7.21 -7.18 3.27
CA MET A 2 -6.93 -5.72 3.28
C MET A 2 -5.70 -5.30 4.10
N GLY A 3 -5.41 -5.99 5.21
CA GLY A 3 -4.20 -5.76 6.01
C GLY A 3 -2.90 -5.88 5.22
N VAL A 4 -2.74 -6.98 4.47
CA VAL A 4 -1.51 -7.28 3.71
C VAL A 4 -1.32 -6.33 2.54
N ALA A 5 -2.36 -6.15 1.72
CA ALA A 5 -2.36 -5.20 0.61
C ALA A 5 -2.04 -3.78 1.11
N GLY A 6 -2.57 -3.46 2.28
CA GLY A 6 -2.31 -2.23 2.99
C GLY A 6 -0.86 -2.01 3.36
N VAL A 7 -0.23 -2.95 4.07
CA VAL A 7 1.17 -2.81 4.51
C VAL A 7 2.12 -2.68 3.31
N LEU A 8 1.90 -3.47 2.26
CA LEU A 8 2.68 -3.37 1.02
C LEU A 8 2.45 -2.01 0.32
N GLY A 9 1.20 -1.55 0.27
CA GLY A 9 0.85 -0.25 -0.29
C GLY A 9 1.47 0.92 0.48
N VAL A 10 1.55 0.83 1.81
CA VAL A 10 2.21 1.84 2.67
C VAL A 10 3.70 1.90 2.38
N ALA A 11 4.38 0.74 2.35
CA ALA A 11 5.81 0.68 2.04
C ALA A 11 6.10 1.31 0.66
N LEU A 12 5.28 0.97 -0.34
CA LEU A 12 5.37 1.54 -1.68
C LEU A 12 5.17 3.07 -1.69
N LEU A 13 4.18 3.58 -0.96
CA LEU A 13 3.90 5.02 -0.89
C LEU A 13 5.04 5.80 -0.23
N PHE A 14 5.64 5.26 0.84
CA PHE A 14 6.77 5.92 1.50
C PHE A 14 8.00 5.97 0.61
N ASP A 15 8.34 4.83 -0.03
CA ASP A 15 9.49 4.74 -0.92
C ASP A 15 9.35 5.68 -2.13
N ILE A 16 8.19 5.64 -2.80
CA ILE A 16 7.91 6.51 -3.94
C ILE A 16 7.93 7.98 -3.52
N HIS A 17 7.30 8.34 -2.39
CA HIS A 17 7.25 9.74 -1.98
C HIS A 17 8.65 10.28 -1.67
N GLY A 18 9.46 9.54 -0.91
CA GLY A 18 10.84 9.91 -0.61
C GLY A 18 11.68 10.07 -1.87
N ALA A 19 11.63 9.08 -2.76
CA ALA A 19 12.37 9.10 -4.02
C ALA A 19 11.97 10.29 -4.91
N ILE A 20 10.68 10.63 -4.99
CA ILE A 20 10.23 11.79 -5.79
C ILE A 20 10.79 13.09 -5.23
N VAL A 21 10.73 13.28 -3.91
CA VAL A 21 11.20 14.52 -3.28
C VAL A 21 12.69 14.69 -3.58
N GLU A 22 13.50 13.65 -3.37
CA GLU A 22 14.95 13.69 -3.60
C GLU A 22 15.32 13.89 -5.08
N ASN A 23 14.53 13.37 -6.01
CA ASN A 23 14.80 13.47 -7.46
C ASN A 23 14.16 14.69 -8.13
N THR A 24 13.47 15.55 -7.37
CA THR A 24 12.87 16.79 -7.88
C THR A 24 13.28 18.02 -7.08
N LEU A 25 14.37 17.91 -6.32
CA LEU A 25 14.97 19.02 -5.59
C LEU A 25 15.35 20.17 -6.53
N PHE A 26 15.20 21.40 -6.03
CA PHE A 26 15.83 22.55 -6.65
C PHE A 26 17.33 22.57 -6.32
N GLU A 27 18.12 23.19 -7.19
CA GLU A 27 19.54 23.41 -6.96
C GLU A 27 19.72 24.67 -6.11
N ASP A 28 19.63 24.51 -4.79
CA ASP A 28 19.67 25.62 -3.82
C ASP A 28 21.07 25.87 -3.22
N GLY A 29 22.11 25.21 -3.74
CA GLY A 29 23.51 25.42 -3.34
C GLY A 29 24.52 24.70 -4.25
N ASP A 30 25.80 25.09 -4.16
CA ASP A 30 26.86 24.65 -5.09
C ASP A 30 27.48 23.28 -4.76
N GLY A 31 27.03 22.64 -3.67
CA GLY A 31 27.58 21.37 -3.20
C GLY A 31 27.01 20.18 -3.95
N ALA A 32 27.86 19.21 -4.30
CA ALA A 32 27.40 17.92 -4.84
C ALA A 32 26.53 17.13 -3.85
N ASN A 33 26.68 17.40 -2.54
CA ASN A 33 25.75 16.95 -1.51
C ASN A 33 24.67 18.02 -1.31
N THR A 34 23.43 17.68 -1.62
CA THR A 34 22.27 18.58 -1.59
C THR A 34 21.70 18.80 -0.18
N PHE A 35 22.05 17.97 0.82
CA PHE A 35 21.47 18.10 2.18
C PHE A 35 21.82 19.43 2.88
N CYS A 36 22.97 20.03 2.55
CA CYS A 36 23.39 21.31 3.13
C CYS A 36 22.68 22.52 2.52
N ALA A 37 21.96 22.35 1.41
CA ALA A 37 21.25 23.42 0.72
C ALA A 37 19.86 23.70 1.32
N PHE A 38 19.40 22.89 2.27
CA PHE A 38 18.11 23.07 2.93
C PHE A 38 18.21 23.89 4.21
N ASN A 39 17.29 24.85 4.40
CA ASN A 39 17.12 25.58 5.65
C ASN A 39 15.73 25.33 6.26
N PRO A 40 15.62 24.87 7.53
CA PRO A 40 14.33 24.65 8.20
C PRO A 40 13.38 25.86 8.24
N THR A 41 13.90 27.09 8.14
CA THR A 41 13.08 28.32 8.18
C THR A 41 12.83 28.93 6.81
N GLN A 42 13.21 28.27 5.71
CA GLN A 42 12.96 28.79 4.37
C GLN A 42 11.45 28.81 4.05
N ALA A 43 11.01 29.85 3.32
CA ALA A 43 9.60 29.98 2.91
C ALA A 43 9.29 29.15 1.65
N GLU A 44 10.31 28.87 0.83
CA GLU A 44 10.19 28.22 -0.46
C GLU A 44 10.18 26.69 -0.34
N GLU A 45 9.50 26.04 -1.27
CA GLU A 45 9.51 24.58 -1.37
C GLU A 45 10.85 24.08 -1.91
N THR A 46 11.46 23.08 -1.25
CA THR A 46 12.77 22.52 -1.65
C THR A 46 12.71 21.63 -2.90
N TYR A 47 11.52 21.25 -3.36
CA TYR A 47 11.32 20.38 -4.52
C TYR A 47 10.15 20.85 -5.40
N SER A 48 10.26 20.61 -6.71
CA SER A 48 9.28 21.00 -7.72
C SER A 48 8.10 20.03 -7.80
N MET A 49 6.94 20.46 -7.28
CA MET A 49 5.70 19.69 -7.39
C MET A 49 5.23 19.56 -8.85
N VAL A 50 5.48 20.59 -9.66
CA VAL A 50 5.06 20.60 -11.07
C VAL A 50 5.85 19.56 -11.88
N THR A 51 7.16 19.49 -11.66
CA THR A 51 8.02 18.49 -12.31
C THR A 51 7.64 17.08 -11.88
N ALA A 52 7.48 16.86 -10.56
CA ALA A 52 7.01 15.59 -10.01
C ALA A 52 5.67 15.15 -10.60
N ASN A 53 4.70 16.07 -10.68
CA ASN A 53 3.37 15.78 -11.22
C ASN A 53 3.44 15.39 -12.70
N ARG A 54 4.19 16.13 -13.50
CA ARG A 54 4.34 15.83 -14.93
C ARG A 54 4.99 14.47 -15.15
N PHE A 55 6.08 14.18 -14.44
CA PHE A 55 6.77 12.89 -14.52
C PHE A 55 5.81 11.72 -14.24
N TRP A 56 5.07 11.76 -13.13
CA TRP A 56 4.13 10.70 -12.77
C TRP A 56 2.92 10.62 -13.68
N SER A 57 2.40 11.75 -14.14
CA SER A 57 1.29 11.76 -15.11
C SER A 57 1.69 11.09 -16.43
N GLN A 58 2.95 11.21 -16.84
CA GLN A 58 3.47 10.56 -18.05
C GLN A 58 3.78 9.07 -17.84
N ILE A 59 4.38 8.70 -16.71
CA ILE A 59 4.80 7.32 -16.43
C ILE A 59 3.61 6.43 -16.02
N PHE A 60 2.73 6.94 -15.16
CA PHE A 60 1.69 6.15 -14.49
C PHE A 60 0.27 6.61 -14.84
N GLY A 61 0.13 7.63 -15.70
CA GLY A 61 -1.17 8.17 -16.15
C GLY A 61 -1.90 9.05 -15.11
N VAL A 62 -1.43 9.08 -13.87
CA VAL A 62 -2.01 9.85 -12.76
C VAL A 62 -0.90 10.36 -11.85
N ALA A 63 -1.09 11.53 -11.26
CA ALA A 63 -0.19 12.09 -10.27
C ALA A 63 -0.92 12.94 -9.24
N PHE A 64 -0.33 13.06 -8.05
CA PHE A 64 -0.78 14.04 -7.07
C PHE A 64 -0.48 15.45 -7.57
N SER A 65 -1.42 16.37 -7.41
CA SER A 65 -1.27 17.80 -7.72
C SER A 65 -1.40 18.70 -6.49
N ASN A 66 -1.92 18.17 -5.38
CA ASN A 66 -2.10 18.88 -4.12
C ASN A 66 -1.26 18.22 -3.01
N LYS A 67 -0.28 18.96 -2.48
CA LYS A 67 0.62 18.47 -1.41
C LYS A 67 -0.13 18.11 -0.12
N ARG A 68 -1.18 18.86 0.24
CA ARG A 68 -1.96 18.56 1.46
C ARG A 68 -2.72 17.25 1.32
N TRP A 69 -3.31 17.01 0.15
CA TRP A 69 -3.99 15.75 -0.15
C TRP A 69 -3.02 14.57 -0.15
N LEU A 70 -1.85 14.73 -0.79
CA LEU A 70 -0.78 13.72 -0.78
C LEU A 70 -0.44 13.28 0.66
N HIS A 71 -0.13 14.23 1.54
CA HIS A 71 0.29 13.90 2.92
C HIS A 71 -0.86 13.33 3.75
N PHE A 72 -2.09 13.83 3.56
CA PHE A 72 -3.27 13.21 4.16
C PHE A 72 -3.42 11.75 3.70
N PHE A 73 -3.20 11.47 2.42
CA PHE A 73 -3.28 10.11 1.87
C PHE A 73 -2.20 9.19 2.46
N ILE A 74 -0.97 9.67 2.61
CA ILE A 74 0.14 8.94 3.26
C ILE A 74 -0.21 8.57 4.70
N LEU A 75 -0.97 9.40 5.43
CA LEU A 75 -1.48 9.06 6.76
C LEU A 75 -2.69 8.10 6.69
N PHE A 76 -3.62 8.36 5.78
CA PHE A 76 -4.90 7.67 5.70
C PHE A 76 -4.74 6.17 5.40
N VAL A 77 -3.85 5.83 4.46
CA VAL A 77 -3.63 4.44 4.04
C VAL A 77 -3.16 3.55 5.22
N PRO A 78 -2.03 3.83 5.92
CA PRO A 78 -1.57 2.98 7.02
C PRO A 78 -2.58 2.89 8.16
N VAL A 79 -3.23 4.01 8.50
CA VAL A 79 -4.23 4.02 9.57
C VAL A 79 -5.40 3.10 9.22
N THR A 80 -5.98 3.25 8.04
CA THR A 80 -7.14 2.44 7.60
C THR A 80 -6.78 0.95 7.58
N VAL A 81 -5.58 0.61 7.14
CA VAL A 81 -5.08 -0.77 7.05
C VAL A 81 -5.00 -1.44 8.42
N LEU A 82 -4.50 -0.72 9.43
CA LEU A 82 -4.45 -1.20 10.80
C LEU A 82 -5.86 -1.43 11.37
N TRP A 83 -6.77 -0.48 11.13
CA TRP A 83 -8.17 -0.61 11.55
C TRP A 83 -8.86 -1.83 10.92
N MET A 84 -8.71 -2.03 9.61
CA MET A 84 -9.32 -3.18 8.92
C MET A 84 -8.75 -4.52 9.40
N SER A 85 -7.46 -4.56 9.73
CA SER A 85 -6.82 -5.76 10.29
C SER A 85 -7.33 -6.06 11.69
N ALA A 86 -7.46 -5.04 12.54
CA ALA A 86 -7.98 -5.17 13.89
C ALA A 86 -9.42 -5.69 13.91
N LEU A 87 -10.29 -5.18 13.02
CA LEU A 87 -11.67 -5.69 12.88
C LEU A 87 -11.71 -7.18 12.52
N GLY A 88 -10.81 -7.63 11.64
CA GLY A 88 -10.67 -9.05 11.33
C GLY A 88 -10.29 -9.89 12.54
N VAL A 89 -9.34 -9.43 13.35
CA VAL A 89 -8.90 -10.12 14.58
C VAL A 89 -10.04 -10.20 15.62
N VAL A 90 -10.85 -9.16 15.76
CA VAL A 90 -12.04 -9.18 16.63
C VAL A 90 -13.03 -10.25 16.16
N GLY A 91 -13.26 -10.40 14.86
CA GLY A 91 -14.08 -11.49 14.31
C GLY A 91 -13.52 -12.88 14.64
N LEU A 92 -12.21 -13.06 14.49
CA LEU A 92 -11.53 -14.32 14.84
C LEU A 92 -11.70 -14.69 16.32
N ALA A 93 -11.66 -13.71 17.23
CA ALA A 93 -11.87 -13.93 18.67
C ALA A 93 -13.28 -14.49 18.99
N LEU A 94 -14.26 -14.24 18.11
CA LEU A 94 -15.63 -14.74 18.21
C LEU A 94 -15.87 -15.98 17.33
N ASN A 95 -14.82 -16.60 16.78
CA ASN A 95 -14.90 -17.66 15.76
C ASN A 95 -15.65 -17.27 14.47
N LEU A 96 -15.84 -15.97 14.21
CA LEU A 96 -16.42 -15.46 12.97
C LEU A 96 -15.34 -15.41 11.89
N ARG A 97 -15.16 -16.54 11.19
CA ARG A 97 -14.11 -16.74 10.19
C ARG A 97 -14.68 -16.72 8.78
N ALA A 98 -13.94 -16.13 7.85
CA ALA A 98 -14.08 -16.40 6.42
C ALA A 98 -13.25 -17.66 6.09
N TYR A 99 -13.67 -18.80 6.67
CA TYR A 99 -12.96 -20.07 6.55
C TYR A 99 -13.32 -20.77 5.24
N ASP A 100 -14.63 -20.92 4.98
CA ASP A 100 -15.10 -21.74 3.87
C ASP A 100 -15.84 -20.97 2.78
N PHE A 101 -15.65 -21.44 1.54
CA PHE A 101 -16.53 -21.12 0.43
C PHE A 101 -17.51 -22.28 0.22
N VAL A 102 -18.71 -22.17 0.78
CA VAL A 102 -19.75 -23.22 0.75
C VAL A 102 -20.04 -23.72 -0.68
N SER A 103 -20.02 -22.82 -1.68
CA SER A 103 -20.22 -23.20 -3.08
C SER A 103 -19.11 -24.11 -3.63
N GLN A 104 -17.88 -23.96 -3.16
CA GLN A 104 -16.77 -24.84 -3.54
C GLN A 104 -16.81 -26.16 -2.78
N GLU A 105 -17.19 -26.15 -1.50
CA GLU A 105 -17.33 -27.40 -0.72
C GLU A 105 -18.42 -28.32 -1.25
N ILE A 106 -19.60 -27.76 -1.59
CA ILE A 106 -20.70 -28.54 -2.18
C ILE A 106 -20.22 -29.18 -3.49
N ARG A 107 -19.54 -28.41 -4.35
CA ARG A 107 -19.06 -28.91 -5.63
C ARG A 107 -17.99 -30.00 -5.46
N ALA A 108 -17.06 -29.84 -4.53
CA ALA A 108 -16.05 -30.86 -4.21
C ALA A 108 -16.67 -32.14 -3.63
N THR A 109 -17.82 -32.03 -2.96
CA THR A 109 -18.57 -33.20 -2.46
C THR A 109 -19.29 -33.95 -3.58
N GLU A 110 -19.80 -33.22 -4.58
CA GLU A 110 -20.54 -33.78 -5.72
C GLU A 110 -19.60 -34.33 -6.82
N ASP A 111 -18.42 -33.74 -6.98
CA ASP A 111 -17.44 -34.05 -8.01
C ASP A 111 -16.06 -34.32 -7.37
N PRO A 112 -15.66 -35.59 -7.17
CA PRO A 112 -14.39 -35.94 -6.53
C PRO A 112 -13.15 -35.60 -7.37
N GLU A 113 -13.32 -35.22 -8.64
CA GLU A 113 -12.23 -34.70 -9.48
C GLU A 113 -12.12 -33.17 -9.42
N PHE A 114 -13.05 -32.49 -8.74
CA PHE A 114 -13.04 -31.04 -8.62
C PHE A 114 -12.00 -30.55 -7.63
N GLU A 115 -10.86 -30.11 -8.16
CA GLU A 115 -9.76 -29.56 -7.37
C GLU A 115 -9.53 -28.08 -7.66
N THR A 116 -9.27 -27.30 -6.62
CA THR A 116 -8.82 -25.91 -6.71
C THR A 116 -7.75 -25.67 -5.65
N PHE A 117 -6.97 -24.59 -5.78
CA PHE A 117 -6.00 -24.22 -4.73
C PHE A 117 -6.63 -24.08 -3.34
N TYR A 118 -7.90 -23.67 -3.25
CA TYR A 118 -8.61 -23.58 -1.98
C TYR A 118 -8.87 -24.98 -1.39
N ILE A 119 -9.41 -25.91 -2.18
CA ILE A 119 -9.71 -27.28 -1.75
C ILE A 119 -8.41 -28.03 -1.42
N GLY A 120 -7.39 -27.96 -2.28
CA GLY A 120 -6.11 -28.62 -2.02
C GLY A 120 -5.41 -28.12 -0.75
N PHE A 121 -5.48 -26.82 -0.45
CA PHE A 121 -4.95 -26.27 0.81
C PHE A 121 -5.75 -26.69 2.05
N PHE A 122 -7.03 -27.00 1.89
CA PHE A 122 -7.89 -27.50 2.95
C PHE A 122 -7.60 -28.97 3.27
N GLU A 123 -7.48 -29.80 2.24
CA GLU A 123 -7.16 -31.23 2.37
C GLU A 123 -5.77 -31.44 2.99
N GLU A 124 -4.74 -30.72 2.51
CA GLU A 124 -3.37 -30.80 3.05
C GLU A 124 -3.31 -30.42 4.55
N ARG A 125 -4.27 -29.63 5.04
CA ARG A 125 -4.36 -29.24 6.45
C ARG A 125 -5.07 -30.28 7.31
N ILE A 126 -6.06 -30.99 6.78
CA ILE A 126 -6.75 -32.08 7.51
C ILE A 126 -5.83 -33.29 7.68
N GLU A 127 -4.92 -33.52 6.73
CA GLU A 127 -3.97 -34.63 6.78
C GLU A 127 -2.78 -34.42 7.74
N ARG A 128 -2.64 -33.23 8.35
CA ARG A 128 -1.63 -32.93 9.39
C ARG A 128 -2.24 -32.86 10.78
#